data_AF-A0A9N9G8L1-F1
#
_entry.id   AF-A0A9N9G8L1-F1
#
_cell.length_a   1.000
_cell.length_b   1.000
_cell.length_c   1.000
_cell.angle_alpha   90.00
_cell.angle_beta   90.00
_cell.angle_gamma   90.00
#
_symmetry.space_group_name_H-M   'P 1'
#
loop_
_entity.id
_entity.type
_entity.pdbx_description
1 polymer ?
#
loop_
_entity_poly.entity_id
_entity_poly.type
_entity_poly.pdbx_seq_one_letter_code
_entity_poly.pdbx_strand_id
1 'polypeptide(L)'
;MNASKQKRKKNSKASASDFAAAINKILSSSVKPADRNIPILSRSKGIERRIDDAKLEYRARKAINIEKKKLADKDRIKVDFTTMGTERKLKKIATRGVVQLFNAIHISQKIVDNSVKEAGGRERLTTREAKD
;
A
#
# COMPACT_ATOMS: atom_id res chain seq x y z
N MET A 1 24.40 -32.75 21.38
CA MET A 1 23.09 -33.39 21.68
C MET A 1 22.30 -33.46 20.38
N ASN A 2 22.24 -34.65 19.76
CA ASN A 2 21.73 -34.83 18.40
C ASN A 2 20.24 -35.18 18.42
N ALA A 3 19.39 -34.28 17.90
CA ALA A 3 17.97 -34.55 17.71
C ALA A 3 17.77 -35.42 16.45
N SER A 4 17.39 -36.68 16.65
CA SER A 4 17.06 -37.61 15.57
C SER A 4 15.75 -37.19 14.88
N LYS A 5 15.84 -36.59 13.68
CA LYS A 5 14.68 -36.37 12.80
C LYS A 5 14.14 -37.71 12.31
N GLN A 6 13.03 -38.18 12.91
CA GLN A 6 12.27 -39.31 12.38
C GLN A 6 11.66 -38.94 11.02
N LYS A 7 12.17 -39.53 9.94
CA LYS A 7 11.57 -39.43 8.60
C LYS A 7 10.20 -40.14 8.61
N ARG A 8 9.14 -39.40 8.29
CA ARG A 8 7.81 -39.98 8.03
C ARG A 8 7.88 -40.89 6.81
N LYS A 9 7.69 -42.21 7.00
CA LYS A 9 7.51 -43.17 5.90
C LYS A 9 6.26 -42.78 5.10
N LYS A 10 6.41 -42.63 3.78
CA LYS A 10 5.26 -42.61 2.85
C LYS A 10 4.73 -44.04 2.75
N ASN A 11 3.52 -44.27 3.24
CA ASN A 11 2.87 -45.57 3.10
C ASN A 11 2.43 -45.75 1.64
N SER A 12 3.01 -46.78 1.01
CA SER A 12 2.59 -47.32 -0.27
C SER A 12 1.20 -47.94 -0.15
N LYS A 13 0.32 -47.63 -1.12
CA LYS A 13 -0.99 -48.25 -1.43
C LYS A 13 -1.76 -48.81 -0.22
N ALA A 14 -2.74 -48.05 0.28
CA ALA A 14 -3.66 -48.51 1.32
C ALA A 14 -4.34 -49.83 0.90
N SER A 15 -4.28 -50.82 1.78
CA SER A 15 -4.94 -52.11 1.57
C SER A 15 -6.43 -52.01 1.87
N ALA A 16 -7.25 -52.92 1.33
CA ALA A 16 -8.69 -52.97 1.61
C ALA A 16 -8.99 -53.13 3.11
N SER A 17 -8.11 -53.82 3.85
CA SER A 17 -8.20 -53.93 5.32
C SER A 17 -7.95 -52.61 6.04
N ASP A 18 -7.01 -51.78 5.56
CA ASP A 18 -6.75 -50.46 6.14
C ASP A 18 -7.93 -49.51 5.92
N PHE A 19 -8.58 -49.63 4.75
CA PHE A 19 -9.80 -48.90 4.45
C PHE A 19 -10.98 -49.32 5.34
N ALA A 20 -11.20 -50.64 5.50
CA ALA A 20 -12.24 -51.16 6.39
C ALA A 20 -12.00 -50.74 7.85
N ALA A 21 -10.75 -50.78 8.32
CA ALA A 21 -10.37 -50.31 9.65
C ALA A 21 -10.62 -48.80 9.82
N ALA A 22 -10.32 -47.98 8.80
CA ALA A 22 -10.62 -46.56 8.81
C ALA A 22 -12.13 -46.28 8.86
N ILE A 23 -12.95 -47.01 8.10
CA ILE A 23 -14.41 -46.87 8.14
C ILE A 23 -14.96 -47.26 9.51
N ASN A 24 -14.54 -48.39 10.07
CA ASN A 24 -14.97 -48.81 11.42
C ASN A 24 -14.58 -47.77 12.48
N LYS A 25 -13.42 -47.14 12.35
CA LYS A 25 -12.98 -46.05 13.23
C LYS A 25 -13.82 -44.78 13.06
N ILE A 26 -14.26 -44.46 11.84
CA ILE A 26 -15.14 -43.31 11.59
C ILE A 26 -16.51 -43.56 12.21
N LEU A 27 -17.10 -44.73 11.94
CA LEU A 27 -18.42 -45.14 12.43
C LEU A 27 -18.49 -45.25 13.95
N SER A 28 -17.42 -45.74 14.59
CA SER A 28 -17.32 -45.80 16.05
C SER A 28 -17.00 -44.47 16.72
N SER A 29 -16.60 -43.44 15.96
CA SER A 29 -16.24 -42.15 16.51
C SER A 29 -17.41 -41.17 16.49
N SER A 30 -17.86 -40.72 17.67
CA SER A 30 -18.90 -39.70 17.79
C SER A 30 -18.32 -38.27 17.79
N VAL A 31 -19.12 -37.30 17.35
CA VAL A 31 -18.79 -35.87 17.37
C VAL A 31 -19.32 -35.25 18.66
N LYS A 32 -18.57 -34.30 19.24
CA LYS A 32 -18.99 -33.57 20.45
C LYS A 32 -20.34 -32.88 20.22
N PRO A 33 -21.22 -32.77 21.23
CA PRO A 33 -22.53 -32.11 21.09
C PRO A 33 -22.45 -30.72 20.45
N ALA A 34 -21.43 -29.92 20.81
CA ALA A 34 -21.20 -28.58 20.28
C ALA A 34 -20.89 -28.54 18.76
N ASP A 35 -20.30 -29.60 18.22
CA ASP A 35 -19.89 -29.68 16.82
C ASP A 35 -20.88 -30.51 15.96
N ARG A 36 -22.03 -30.93 16.52
CA ARG A 36 -23.05 -31.73 15.81
C ARG A 36 -23.72 -31.00 14.65
N ASN A 37 -23.70 -29.68 14.65
CA ASN A 37 -24.25 -28.87 13.57
C ASN A 37 -23.40 -28.96 12.29
N ILE A 38 -22.10 -29.27 12.41
CA ILE A 38 -21.16 -29.39 11.28
C ILE A 38 -20.31 -30.66 11.47
N PRO A 39 -20.89 -31.85 11.28
CA PRO A 39 -20.24 -33.11 11.62
C PRO A 39 -19.01 -33.41 10.73
N ILE A 40 -19.05 -32.97 9.46
CA ILE A 40 -18.04 -33.29 8.42
C ILE A 40 -16.69 -32.59 8.66
N LEU A 41 -16.71 -31.34 9.14
CA LEU A 41 -15.49 -30.51 9.33
C LEU A 41 -15.14 -30.28 10.81
N SER A 42 -15.88 -30.89 11.74
CA SER A 42 -15.72 -30.75 13.20
C SER A 42 -14.28 -30.90 13.71
N ARG A 43 -13.49 -31.79 13.10
CA ARG A 43 -12.10 -32.09 13.50
C ARG A 43 -11.04 -31.28 12.75
N SER A 44 -11.39 -30.61 11.65
CA SER A 44 -10.44 -29.89 10.78
C SER A 44 -10.83 -28.41 10.62
N LYS A 45 -10.81 -27.67 11.73
CA LYS A 45 -11.12 -26.22 11.80
C LYS A 45 -10.03 -25.30 11.22
N GLY A 46 -8.98 -25.85 10.58
CA GLY A 46 -7.85 -25.07 10.07
C GLY A 46 -8.23 -24.12 8.94
N ILE A 47 -9.19 -24.50 8.09
CA ILE A 47 -9.67 -23.66 6.97
C ILE A 47 -10.56 -22.53 7.50
N GLU A 48 -11.48 -22.83 8.42
CA GLU A 48 -12.35 -21.84 9.06
C GLU A 48 -11.55 -20.76 9.78
N ARG A 49 -10.56 -21.17 10.60
CA ARG A 49 -9.67 -20.22 11.27
C ARG A 49 -8.95 -19.30 10.28
N ARG A 50 -8.41 -19.83 9.18
CA ARG A 50 -7.77 -19.00 8.14
C ARG A 50 -8.73 -18.02 7.49
N ILE A 51 -9.97 -18.44 7.25
CA ILE A 51 -11.01 -17.57 6.67
C ILE A 51 -11.37 -16.45 7.64
N ASP A 52 -11.53 -16.79 8.92
CA ASP A 52 -11.89 -15.82 9.95
C ASP A 52 -10.73 -14.85 10.23
N ASP A 53 -9.49 -15.34 10.28
CA ASP A 53 -8.28 -14.54 10.38
C ASP A 53 -8.16 -13.58 9.18
N ALA A 54 -8.40 -14.07 7.96
CA ALA A 54 -8.36 -13.23 6.75
C ALA A 54 -9.46 -12.15 6.75
N LYS A 55 -10.67 -12.48 7.23
CA LYS A 55 -11.75 -11.50 7.40
C LYS A 55 -11.37 -10.45 8.45
N LEU A 56 -10.80 -10.87 9.57
CA LEU A 56 -10.39 -9.99 10.66
C LEU A 56 -9.27 -9.04 10.19
N GLU A 57 -8.27 -9.58 9.50
CA GLU A 57 -7.17 -8.81 8.91
C GLU A 57 -7.68 -7.79 7.88
N TYR A 58 -8.62 -8.19 7.01
CA TYR A 58 -9.24 -7.28 6.05
C TYR A 58 -9.94 -6.09 6.74
N ARG A 59 -10.68 -6.35 7.83
CA ARG A 59 -11.37 -5.31 8.60
C ARG A 59 -10.36 -4.37 9.27
N ALA A 60 -9.30 -4.90 9.86
CA ALA A 60 -8.22 -4.11 10.46
C ALA A 60 -7.53 -3.22 9.42
N ARG A 61 -7.13 -3.78 8.27
CA ARG A 61 -6.53 -3.02 7.17
C ARG A 61 -7.45 -1.92 6.65
N LYS A 62 -8.75 -2.20 6.53
CA LYS A 62 -9.75 -1.20 6.11
C LYS A 62 -9.87 -0.06 7.12
N ALA A 63 -9.87 -0.36 8.42
CA ALA A 63 -9.90 0.67 9.47
C ALA A 63 -8.66 1.57 9.40
N ILE A 64 -7.47 0.99 9.31
CA ILE A 64 -6.21 1.74 9.17
C ILE A 64 -6.22 2.63 7.93
N ASN A 65 -6.70 2.12 6.79
CA ASN A 65 -6.78 2.91 5.55
C ASN A 65 -7.77 4.08 5.68
N ILE A 66 -8.89 3.88 6.37
CA ILE A 66 -9.86 4.94 6.66
C ILE A 66 -9.24 6.01 7.55
N GLU A 67 -8.51 5.63 8.60
CA GLU A 67 -7.82 6.57 9.49
C GLU A 67 -6.75 7.37 8.74
N LYS A 68 -5.90 6.70 7.95
CA LYS A 68 -4.91 7.37 7.09
C LYS A 68 -5.58 8.36 6.14
N LYS A 69 -6.71 7.98 5.53
CA LYS A 69 -7.47 8.86 4.65
C LYS A 69 -8.07 10.05 5.41
N LYS A 70 -8.61 9.84 6.60
CA LYS A 70 -9.13 10.92 7.45
C LYS A 70 -8.05 11.91 7.85
N LEU A 71 -6.84 11.42 8.18
CA LEU A 71 -5.71 12.27 8.50
C LEU A 71 -5.27 13.11 7.28
N ALA A 72 -5.20 12.49 6.10
CA ALA A 72 -4.87 13.20 4.86
C ALA A 72 -5.96 14.20 4.42
N ASP A 73 -7.24 13.91 4.72
CA ASP A 73 -8.37 14.79 4.42
C ASP A 73 -8.53 15.92 5.45
N LYS A 74 -7.87 15.86 6.63
CA LYS A 74 -8.03 16.85 7.71
C LYS A 74 -7.64 18.28 7.29
N ASP A 75 -6.53 18.41 6.57
CA ASP A 75 -6.00 19.72 6.15
C ASP A 75 -6.38 20.07 4.71
N ARG A 76 -7.14 19.20 4.04
CA ARG A 76 -7.51 19.35 2.63
C ARG A 76 -8.91 19.93 2.48
N ILE A 77 -8.99 21.17 1.99
CA ILE A 77 -10.25 21.75 1.51
C ILE A 77 -10.60 21.11 0.16
N LYS A 78 -11.66 20.30 0.12
CA LYS A 78 -12.19 19.76 -1.14
C LYS A 78 -12.97 20.85 -1.86
N VAL A 79 -12.56 21.14 -3.09
CA VAL A 79 -13.25 22.11 -3.94
C VAL A 79 -14.55 21.50 -4.45
N ASP A 80 -15.64 22.25 -4.34
CA ASP A 80 -16.94 21.85 -4.88
C ASP A 80 -17.01 22.06 -6.40
N PHE A 81 -17.81 21.24 -7.09
CA PHE A 81 -17.94 21.29 -8.56
C PHE A 81 -18.44 22.64 -9.07
N THR A 82 -19.23 23.35 -8.26
CA THR A 82 -19.75 24.69 -8.59
C THR A 82 -18.66 25.78 -8.56
N THR A 83 -17.66 25.64 -7.69
CA THR A 83 -16.58 26.63 -7.48
C THR A 83 -15.29 26.29 -8.21
N MET A 84 -15.13 25.04 -8.67
CA MET A 84 -13.97 24.57 -9.45
C MET A 84 -13.65 25.44 -10.68
N GLY A 85 -14.69 25.93 -11.37
CA GLY A 85 -14.53 26.72 -12.59
C GLY A 85 -13.90 28.09 -12.34
N THR A 86 -14.34 28.78 -11.28
CA THR A 86 -13.84 30.12 -10.91
C THR A 86 -12.43 30.01 -10.33
N GLU A 87 -12.18 29.03 -9.46
CA GLU A 87 -10.84 28.80 -8.89
C GLU A 87 -9.80 28.49 -9.98
N ARG A 88 -10.14 27.64 -10.95
CA ARG A 88 -9.23 27.33 -12.07
C ARG A 88 -8.87 28.57 -12.89
N LYS A 89 -9.82 29.49 -13.09
CA LYS A 89 -9.58 30.77 -13.77
C LYS A 89 -8.64 31.65 -12.94
N LEU A 90 -8.90 31.81 -11.65
CA LEU A 90 -8.06 32.59 -10.74
C LEU A 90 -6.64 32.04 -10.66
N LYS A 91 -6.47 30.72 -10.55
CA LYS A 91 -5.16 30.06 -10.57
C LYS A 91 -4.40 30.37 -11.86
N LYS A 92 -5.06 30.30 -13.02
CA LYS A 92 -4.44 30.64 -14.31
C LYS A 92 -4.00 32.10 -14.37
N ILE A 93 -4.82 33.03 -13.89
CA ILE A 93 -4.49 34.45 -13.84
C ILE A 93 -3.26 34.68 -12.95
N ALA A 94 -3.25 34.11 -11.74
CA ALA A 94 -2.11 34.20 -10.82
C ALA A 94 -0.83 33.62 -11.43
N THR A 95 -0.89 32.42 -12.03
CA THR A 95 0.29 31.81 -12.68
C THR A 95 0.81 32.64 -13.85
N ARG A 96 -0.08 33.25 -14.65
CA ARG A 96 0.33 34.12 -15.76
C ARG A 96 1.08 35.35 -15.23
N GLY A 97 0.59 35.96 -14.15
CA GLY A 97 1.26 37.08 -13.49
C GLY A 97 2.65 36.70 -12.97
N VAL A 98 2.76 35.59 -12.24
CA VAL A 98 4.05 35.08 -11.70
C VAL A 98 5.05 34.81 -12.83
N VAL A 99 4.62 34.15 -13.90
CA VAL A 99 5.49 33.85 -15.05
C VAL A 99 5.93 35.13 -15.76
N GLN A 100 5.04 36.11 -15.92
CA GLN A 100 5.40 37.38 -16.56
C GLN A 100 6.44 38.15 -15.75
N LEU A 101 6.27 38.21 -14.42
CA LEU A 101 7.25 38.86 -13.53
C LEU A 101 8.58 38.11 -13.52
N PHE A 102 8.55 36.78 -13.43
CA PHE A 102 9.77 35.96 -13.48
C PHE A 102 10.53 36.17 -14.79
N ASN A 103 9.83 36.15 -15.93
CA ASN A 103 10.46 36.38 -17.22
C ASN A 103 11.00 37.81 -17.35
N ALA A 104 10.29 38.82 -16.86
CA ALA A 104 10.76 40.20 -16.86
C ALA A 104 12.06 40.35 -16.05
N ILE A 105 12.09 39.81 -14.83
CA ILE A 105 13.28 39.82 -13.97
C ILE A 105 14.43 39.06 -14.63
N HIS A 106 14.16 37.88 -15.18
CA HIS A 106 15.19 37.07 -15.82
C HIS A 106 15.79 37.78 -17.05
N ILE A 107 14.96 38.44 -17.86
CA ILE A 107 15.44 39.25 -19.00
C ILE A 107 16.29 40.41 -18.50
N SER A 108 15.85 41.15 -17.48
CA SER A 108 16.64 42.25 -16.90
C SER A 108 17.99 41.78 -16.36
N GLN A 109 18.03 40.66 -15.64
CA GLN A 109 19.27 40.05 -15.15
C GLN A 109 20.19 39.67 -16.31
N LYS A 110 19.65 39.01 -17.34
CA LYS A 110 20.43 38.59 -18.51
C LYS A 110 21.01 39.76 -19.29
N ILE A 111 20.27 40.86 -19.43
CA ILE A 111 20.76 42.09 -20.06
C ILE A 111 21.92 42.68 -19.27
N VAL A 112 21.80 42.73 -17.93
CA VAL A 112 22.87 43.20 -17.04
C VAL A 112 24.09 42.29 -17.13
N ASP A 113 23.90 40.97 -17.11
CA ASP A 113 25.01 40.02 -17.22
C ASP A 113 25.73 40.15 -18.58
N ASN A 114 24.98 40.33 -19.66
CA ASN A 114 25.54 40.56 -20.99
C ASN A 114 26.32 41.90 -21.05
N SER A 115 25.79 42.99 -20.49
CA SER A 115 26.51 44.27 -20.50
C SER A 115 27.76 44.24 -19.63
N VAL A 116 27.73 43.52 -18.50
CA VAL A 116 28.92 43.26 -17.68
C VAL A 116 29.97 42.45 -18.45
N LYS A 117 29.56 41.43 -19.20
CA LYS A 117 30.45 40.65 -20.07
C LYS A 117 31.10 41.50 -21.16
N GLU A 118 30.31 42.33 -21.84
CA GLU A 118 30.81 43.24 -22.90
C GLU A 118 31.79 44.29 -22.34
N ALA A 119 31.58 44.77 -21.12
CA ALA A 119 32.49 45.67 -20.42
C ALA A 119 33.74 44.97 -19.82
N GLY A 120 33.91 43.66 -20.04
CA GLY A 120 35.03 42.88 -19.50
C GLY A 120 34.96 42.64 -17.97
N GLY A 121 33.79 42.83 -17.36
CA GLY A 121 33.55 42.57 -15.95
C GLY A 121 33.52 41.07 -15.65
N ARG A 122 34.02 40.67 -14.48
CA ARG A 122 34.05 39.26 -14.05
C ARG A 122 32.63 38.70 -13.96
N GLU A 123 32.43 37.55 -14.59
CA GLU A 123 31.17 36.81 -14.56
C GLU A 123 30.83 36.41 -13.12
N ARG A 124 29.57 36.59 -12.70
CA ARG A 124 29.11 36.09 -11.40
C ARG A 124 28.95 34.57 -11.52
N LEU A 125 29.93 33.82 -11.02
CA LEU A 125 29.85 32.36 -10.88
C LEU A 125 28.58 32.00 -10.11
N THR A 126 27.69 31.26 -10.76
CA THR A 126 26.55 30.68 -10.07
C THR A 126 27.06 29.58 -9.14
N THR A 127 26.37 29.32 -8.03
CA THR A 127 26.82 28.37 -6.97
C THR A 127 27.02 26.92 -7.44
N ARG A 128 26.68 26.60 -8.70
CA ARG A 128 26.96 25.31 -9.33
C ARG A 128 28.33 25.24 -9.99
N GLU A 129 28.86 26.35 -10.49
CA GLU A 129 30.16 26.40 -11.19
C GLU A 129 31.33 26.65 -10.24
N ALA A 130 31.06 27.11 -9.00
CA ALA A 130 32.08 27.37 -7.99
C ALA A 130 32.46 26.14 -7.15
N LYS A 131 31.96 24.94 -7.48
CA LYS A 131 32.09 23.73 -6.66
C LYS A 131 32.79 22.55 -7.36
N ASP A 132 33.23 22.74 -8.60
CA ASP A 132 34.14 21.85 -9.33
C ASP A 132 35.54 22.49 -9.38
#